data_AF-A0A967FBP4-F1
#
_entry.id   AF-A0A967FBP4-F1
#
_cell.length_a   1.000
_cell.length_b   1.000
_cell.length_c   1.000
_cell.angle_alpha   90.00
_cell.angle_beta   90.00
_cell.angle_gamma   90.00
#
_symmetry.space_group_name_H-M   'P 1'
#
loop_
_entity.id
_entity.type
_entity.pdbx_description
1 polymer ?
#
loop_
_entity_poly.entity_id
_entity_poly.type
_entity_poly.pdbx_seq_one_letter_code
_entity_poly.pdbx_strand_id
1 'polypeptide(L)'
;MKRYALKTFLAIVVLVTLQFFILNPAVAESDCNIVCEGSFVIDEIDTAADLETLSGCTTVTGDLAIEYLSLTSLQALKCLAHVGGNLVIWYNRALCTSFAEALKDRLVESGGTGGSINISMNKPGC
;
A
#
# COMPACT_ATOMS: atom_id res chain seq x y z
N MET A 1 -52.93 -14.89 5.93
CA MET A 1 -51.50 -14.72 6.27
C MET A 1 -51.30 -13.31 6.81
N LYS A 2 -50.95 -13.18 8.11
CA LYS A 2 -51.12 -11.93 8.88
C LYS A 2 -50.00 -10.93 8.55
N ARG A 3 -50.37 -9.71 8.18
CA ARG A 3 -49.46 -8.55 7.88
C ARG A 3 -48.39 -8.32 8.96
N TYR A 4 -48.64 -8.76 10.20
CA TYR A 4 -47.70 -8.71 11.31
C TYR A 4 -46.45 -9.58 11.10
N ALA A 5 -46.57 -10.76 10.49
CA ALA A 5 -45.43 -11.67 10.27
C ALA A 5 -44.41 -11.13 9.25
N LEU A 6 -44.89 -10.37 8.24
CA LEU A 6 -44.03 -9.73 7.25
C LEU A 6 -43.27 -8.53 7.83
N LYS A 7 -43.93 -7.73 8.68
CA LYS A 7 -43.28 -6.58 9.35
C LYS A 7 -42.20 -7.03 10.34
N THR A 8 -42.45 -8.10 11.10
CA THR A 8 -41.44 -8.65 12.02
C THR A 8 -40.30 -9.34 11.27
N PHE A 9 -40.59 -10.06 10.19
CA PHE A 9 -39.54 -10.63 9.33
C PHE A 9 -38.68 -9.54 8.70
N LEU A 10 -39.29 -8.49 8.15
CA LEU A 10 -38.58 -7.35 7.57
C LEU A 10 -37.73 -6.63 8.62
N ALA A 11 -38.25 -6.44 9.84
CA ALA A 11 -37.50 -5.84 10.94
C ALA A 11 -36.29 -6.69 11.36
N ILE A 12 -36.43 -8.02 11.43
CA ILE A 12 -35.33 -8.94 11.74
C ILE A 12 -34.28 -8.93 10.63
N VAL A 13 -34.70 -8.95 9.36
CA VAL A 13 -33.78 -8.86 8.22
C VAL A 13 -33.02 -7.54 8.23
N VAL A 14 -33.69 -6.41 8.49
CA VAL A 14 -33.06 -5.09 8.61
C VAL A 14 -32.12 -5.01 9.82
N LEU A 15 -32.49 -5.57 10.97
CA LEU A 15 -31.64 -5.62 12.16
C LEU A 15 -30.41 -6.50 11.94
N VAL A 16 -30.56 -7.66 11.31
CA VAL A 16 -29.46 -8.58 11.00
C VAL A 16 -28.52 -7.94 9.98
N THR A 17 -29.02 -7.30 8.91
CA THR A 17 -28.16 -6.62 7.95
C THR A 17 -27.47 -5.40 8.55
N LEU A 18 -28.15 -4.60 9.37
CA LEU A 18 -27.52 -3.49 10.11
C LEU A 18 -26.44 -4.00 11.08
N GLN A 19 -26.67 -5.12 11.78
CA GLN A 19 -25.67 -5.73 12.65
C GLN A 19 -24.47 -6.26 11.87
N PHE A 20 -24.68 -6.81 10.67
CA PHE A 20 -23.58 -7.18 9.78
C PHE A 20 -22.81 -5.95 9.26
N PHE A 21 -23.45 -4.82 8.96
CA PHE A 21 -22.75 -3.58 8.56
C PHE A 21 -21.96 -2.91 9.70
N ILE A 22 -22.39 -3.08 10.96
CA ILE A 22 -21.74 -2.49 12.14
C ILE A 22 -20.65 -3.44 12.71
N LEU A 23 -20.79 -4.76 12.54
CA LEU A 23 -19.85 -5.78 13.05
C LEU A 23 -18.90 -6.36 11.98
N ASN A 24 -19.20 -6.16 10.71
CA ASN A 24 -18.21 -6.30 9.64
C ASN A 24 -17.74 -4.88 9.34
N PRO A 25 -16.75 -4.33 10.07
CA PRO A 25 -16.06 -3.19 9.54
C PRO A 25 -15.60 -3.66 8.17
N ALA A 26 -16.09 -3.03 7.09
CA ALA A 26 -15.47 -3.20 5.79
C ALA A 26 -13.98 -3.14 6.06
N VAL A 27 -13.31 -4.25 5.76
CA VAL A 27 -11.93 -4.53 6.16
C VAL A 27 -11.17 -3.22 5.98
N ALA A 28 -10.42 -2.78 6.99
CA ALA A 28 -9.47 -1.69 6.81
C ALA A 28 -8.32 -2.21 5.92
N GLU A 29 -8.67 -2.69 4.73
CA GLU A 29 -7.76 -2.79 3.62
C GLU A 29 -7.50 -1.34 3.22
N SER A 30 -6.22 -1.00 3.11
CA SER A 30 -5.87 0.21 2.38
C SER A 30 -6.46 0.04 0.98
N ASP A 31 -7.49 0.84 0.68
CA ASP A 31 -8.03 0.92 -0.66
C ASP A 31 -6.89 1.35 -1.57
N CYS A 32 -6.41 0.43 -2.42
CA CYS A 32 -5.35 0.70 -3.38
C CYS A 32 -5.92 1.57 -4.51
N ASN A 33 -6.21 2.84 -4.22
CA ASN A 33 -6.77 3.79 -5.19
C ASN A 33 -6.28 5.22 -4.98
N ILE A 34 -5.23 5.42 -4.17
CA ILE A 34 -4.75 6.74 -3.80
C ILE A 34 -3.67 7.20 -4.78
N VAL A 35 -3.81 8.42 -5.29
CA VAL A 35 -2.73 9.16 -5.95
C VAL A 35 -2.07 10.05 -4.92
N CYS A 36 -0.79 9.79 -4.67
CA CYS A 36 0.02 10.47 -3.67
C CYS A 36 0.86 11.53 -4.39
N GLU A 37 0.50 12.78 -4.17
CA GLU A 37 1.10 13.91 -4.87
C GLU A 37 2.48 14.26 -4.32
N GLY A 38 3.43 14.50 -5.22
CA GLY A 38 4.79 14.93 -4.88
C GLY A 38 5.79 13.78 -4.77
N SER A 39 6.96 14.10 -4.21
CA SER A 39 8.05 13.15 -4.00
C SER A 39 8.14 12.73 -2.53
N PHE A 40 8.55 11.48 -2.29
CA PHE A 40 8.65 10.90 -0.95
C PHE A 40 10.02 10.28 -0.73
N VAL A 41 10.48 10.37 0.52
CA VAL A 41 11.69 9.70 1.01
C VAL A 41 11.27 8.82 2.18
N ILE A 42 11.66 7.56 2.16
CA ILE A 42 11.52 6.64 3.30
C ILE A 42 12.92 6.40 3.84
N ASP A 43 13.25 7.04 4.95
CA ASP A 43 14.56 6.96 5.63
C ASP A 43 14.41 6.69 7.14
N GLU A 44 15.50 6.75 7.92
CA GLU A 44 15.48 6.48 9.37
C GLU A 44 14.92 7.62 10.24
N ILE A 45 14.51 8.75 9.66
CA ILE A 45 14.04 9.90 10.43
C ILE A 45 12.55 9.73 10.77
N ASP A 46 11.72 9.30 9.82
CA ASP A 46 10.26 9.19 9.99
C ASP A 46 9.64 7.96 9.28
N THR A 47 10.41 6.86 9.14
CA THR A 47 10.03 5.64 8.38
C THR A 47 8.57 5.21 8.55
N ALA A 48 8.04 5.19 9.77
CA ALA A 48 6.69 4.72 10.05
C ALA A 48 5.62 5.65 9.47
N ALA A 49 5.80 6.97 9.61
CA ALA A 49 4.87 7.96 9.08
C ALA A 49 4.93 8.00 7.53
N ASP A 50 6.12 7.82 6.95
CA ASP A 50 6.28 7.74 5.50
C ASP A 50 5.58 6.51 4.93
N LEU A 51 5.76 5.34 5.57
CA LEU A 51 5.10 4.10 5.16
C LEU A 51 3.58 4.16 5.37
N GLU A 52 3.10 4.82 6.41
CA GLU A 52 1.67 5.06 6.63
C GLU A 52 1.09 5.96 5.54
N THR A 53 1.77 7.07 5.24
CA THR A 53 1.40 8.00 4.16
C THR A 53 1.35 7.29 2.81
N LEU A 54 2.30 6.39 2.56
CA LEU A 54 2.39 5.64 1.30
C LEU A 54 1.47 4.40 1.25
N SER A 55 0.83 4.05 2.37
CA SER A 55 -0.06 2.89 2.46
C SER A 55 -1.34 3.15 1.68
N GLY A 56 -1.54 2.42 0.58
CA GLY A 56 -2.70 2.63 -0.31
C GLY A 56 -2.39 3.44 -1.57
N CYS A 57 -1.22 4.08 -1.66
CA CYS A 57 -0.80 4.77 -2.88
C CYS A 57 -0.67 3.78 -4.03
N THR A 58 -1.46 3.97 -5.08
CA THR A 58 -1.25 3.32 -6.38
C THR A 58 -0.24 4.09 -7.22
N THR A 59 -0.18 5.40 -7.03
CA THR A 59 0.70 6.28 -7.78
C THR A 59 1.37 7.26 -6.85
N VAL A 60 2.68 7.45 -7.02
CA VAL A 60 3.42 8.62 -6.54
C VAL A 60 3.70 9.50 -7.74
N THR A 61 3.31 10.78 -7.72
CA THR A 61 3.45 11.64 -8.91
C THR A 61 4.88 12.17 -9.12
N GLY A 62 5.69 12.21 -8.06
CA GLY A 62 7.11 12.59 -8.09
C GLY A 62 8.07 11.40 -7.97
N ASP A 63 9.24 11.64 -7.37
CA ASP A 63 10.26 10.64 -7.07
C ASP A 63 9.91 9.84 -5.80
N LEU A 64 10.40 8.59 -5.72
CA LEU A 64 10.38 7.79 -4.50
C LEU A 64 11.80 7.33 -4.17
N ALA A 65 12.32 7.78 -3.03
CA ALA A 65 13.58 7.30 -2.46
C ALA A 65 13.31 6.42 -1.24
N ILE A 66 13.98 5.28 -1.16
CA ILE A 66 13.93 4.34 -0.04
C ILE A 66 15.38 4.08 0.34
N GLU A 67 15.85 4.70 1.42
CA GLU A 67 17.27 4.73 1.72
C GLU A 67 17.63 4.65 3.20
N TYR A 68 18.81 4.10 3.45
CA TYR A 68 19.39 3.97 4.79
C TYR A 68 18.53 3.19 5.80
N LEU A 69 17.55 2.40 5.37
CA LEU A 69 16.59 1.78 6.29
C LEU A 69 17.14 0.53 7.00
N SER A 70 16.71 0.42 8.26
CA SER A 70 16.70 -0.80 9.07
C SER A 70 15.50 -1.73 8.76
N LEU A 71 14.66 -1.36 7.78
CA LEU A 71 13.44 -2.06 7.39
C LEU A 71 13.74 -3.38 6.64
N THR A 72 12.96 -4.43 6.91
CA THR A 72 13.14 -5.76 6.28
C THR A 72 12.10 -6.08 5.20
N SER A 73 11.09 -5.24 5.00
CA SER A 73 9.96 -5.49 4.10
C SER A 73 9.41 -4.20 3.51
N LEU A 74 8.97 -4.24 2.24
CA LEU A 74 8.27 -3.14 1.56
C LEU A 74 6.76 -3.40 1.43
N GLN A 75 6.19 -4.22 2.32
CA GLN A 75 4.78 -4.63 2.23
C GLN A 75 3.78 -3.47 2.28
N ALA A 76 4.11 -2.36 2.94
CA ALA A 76 3.27 -1.16 2.96
C ALA A 76 3.07 -0.57 1.54
N LEU A 77 4.05 -0.77 0.65
CA LEU A 77 4.02 -0.32 -0.75
C LEU A 77 3.34 -1.36 -1.69
N LYS A 78 2.53 -2.27 -1.16
CA LYS A 78 1.84 -3.32 -1.95
C LYS A 78 0.88 -2.78 -3.01
N CYS A 79 0.39 -1.56 -2.83
CA CYS A 79 -0.52 -0.92 -3.78
C CYS A 79 0.21 -0.18 -4.90
N LEU A 80 1.49 0.19 -4.68
CA LEU A 80 2.21 1.07 -5.58
C LEU A 80 2.41 0.39 -6.94
N ALA A 81 1.93 1.08 -7.98
CA ALA A 81 1.90 0.60 -9.36
C ALA A 81 2.64 1.57 -10.31
N HIS A 82 2.76 2.85 -9.94
CA HIS A 82 3.45 3.85 -10.74
C HIS A 82 4.21 4.88 -9.89
N VAL A 83 5.36 5.32 -10.39
CA VAL A 83 6.13 6.46 -9.85
C VAL A 83 6.39 7.43 -11.00
N GLY A 84 5.95 8.68 -10.89
CA GLY A 84 6.08 9.67 -11.97
C GLY A 84 7.53 10.09 -12.23
N GLY A 85 8.38 10.05 -11.20
CA GLY A 85 9.80 10.35 -11.27
C GLY A 85 10.69 9.09 -11.24
N ASN A 86 11.82 9.20 -10.55
CA ASN A 86 12.78 8.14 -10.31
C ASN A 86 12.37 7.28 -9.12
N LEU A 87 12.73 6.00 -9.18
CA LEU A 87 12.75 5.12 -8.01
C LEU A 87 14.20 4.86 -7.62
N VAL A 88 14.55 5.19 -6.38
CA VAL A 88 15.86 4.89 -5.79
C VAL A 88 15.66 4.01 -4.57
N ILE A 89 16.27 2.83 -4.55
CA ILE A 89 16.28 1.92 -3.39
C ILE A 89 17.74 1.61 -3.06
N TRP A 90 18.30 2.33 -2.09
CA TRP A 90 19.74 2.35 -1.87
C TRP A 90 20.13 2.26 -0.39
N TYR A 91 21.22 1.53 -0.11
CA TYR A 91 21.81 1.43 1.23
C TYR A 91 20.88 0.86 2.32
N ASN A 92 19.92 0.01 1.97
CA ASN A 92 19.03 -0.62 2.96
C ASN A 92 19.61 -1.99 3.39
N ARG A 93 20.53 -1.98 4.35
CA ARG A 93 21.29 -3.19 4.75
C ARG A 93 20.45 -4.31 5.36
N ALA A 94 19.25 -4.01 5.82
CA ALA A 94 18.31 -4.99 6.36
C ALA A 94 17.31 -5.51 5.30
N LEU A 95 17.08 -4.76 4.23
CA LEU A 95 16.10 -5.06 3.19
C LEU A 95 16.69 -6.01 2.15
N CYS A 96 16.05 -7.15 1.94
CA CYS A 96 16.45 -8.10 0.89
C CYS A 96 16.37 -7.46 -0.49
N THR A 97 17.45 -7.60 -1.28
CA THR A 97 17.48 -7.16 -2.66
C THR A 97 16.32 -7.76 -3.46
N SER A 98 15.96 -9.02 -3.22
CA SER A 98 14.81 -9.67 -3.85
C SER A 98 13.47 -8.94 -3.64
N PHE A 99 13.27 -8.29 -2.49
CA PHE A 99 12.06 -7.48 -2.24
C PHE A 99 12.07 -6.15 -2.99
N ALA A 100 13.24 -5.51 -3.13
CA ALA A 100 13.39 -4.32 -3.95
C ALA A 100 13.14 -4.65 -5.44
N GLU A 101 13.70 -5.76 -5.93
CA GLU A 101 13.47 -6.25 -7.29
C GLU A 101 12.01 -6.60 -7.54
N ALA A 102 11.32 -7.23 -6.57
CA ALA A 102 9.89 -7.52 -6.67
C ALA A 102 9.03 -6.24 -6.77
N LEU A 103 9.41 -5.16 -6.06
CA LEU A 103 8.75 -3.87 -6.24
C LEU A 103 9.00 -3.30 -7.64
N LYS A 104 10.25 -3.33 -8.13
CA LYS A 104 10.58 -2.92 -9.50
C LYS A 104 9.75 -3.69 -10.53
N ASP A 105 9.71 -5.02 -10.44
CA ASP A 105 8.99 -5.86 -11.39
C ASP A 105 7.49 -5.49 -11.45
N ARG A 106 6.85 -5.33 -10.29
CA ARG A 106 5.45 -4.86 -10.20
C ARG A 106 5.21 -3.49 -10.85
N LEU A 107 6.12 -2.54 -10.63
CA LEU A 107 6.02 -1.22 -11.24
C LEU A 107 6.13 -1.32 -12.75
N VAL A 108 7.14 -2.05 -13.27
CA VAL A 108 7.35 -2.25 -14.71
C VAL A 108 6.13 -2.89 -15.37
N GLU A 109 5.45 -3.82 -14.69
CA GLU A 109 4.20 -4.43 -15.17
C GLU A 109 3.02 -3.46 -15.26
N SER A 110 3.01 -2.39 -14.45
CA SER A 110 1.84 -1.53 -14.23
C SER A 110 1.96 -0.11 -14.81
N GLY A 111 3.05 0.19 -15.52
CA GLY A 111 3.30 1.51 -16.13
C GLY A 111 4.69 2.09 -15.84
N GLY A 112 5.46 1.41 -14.99
CA GLY A 112 6.86 1.70 -14.71
C GLY A 112 7.07 2.99 -13.92
N THR A 113 8.23 3.58 -14.16
CA THR A 113 8.61 4.89 -13.63
C THR A 113 8.73 5.90 -14.78
N GLY A 114 8.42 7.17 -14.54
CA GLY A 114 8.69 8.21 -15.54
C GLY A 114 10.18 8.54 -15.67
N GLY A 115 10.97 8.22 -14.64
CA GLY A 115 12.42 8.33 -14.60
C GLY A 115 13.13 6.97 -14.56
N SER A 116 14.34 6.97 -13.99
CA SER A 116 15.18 5.79 -13.85
C SER A 116 14.83 4.97 -12.60
N ILE A 117 15.16 3.67 -12.63
CA ILE A 117 15.11 2.80 -11.45
C ILE A 117 16.55 2.44 -11.06
N ASN A 118 16.94 2.74 -9.83
CA ASN A 118 18.24 2.40 -9.28
C ASN A 118 18.09 1.60 -7.98
N ILE A 119 18.54 0.35 -8.00
CA ILE A 119 18.56 -0.55 -6.84
C ILE A 119 20.01 -0.94 -6.60
N SER A 120 20.57 -0.56 -5.44
CA SER A 120 21.95 -0.88 -5.11
C SER A 120 22.20 -0.87 -3.61
N MET A 121 23.26 -1.57 -3.16
CA MET A 121 23.66 -1.60 -1.75
C MET A 121 22.55 -2.05 -0.76
N ASN A 122 21.65 -2.94 -1.19
CA ASN A 122 20.68 -3.64 -0.33
C ASN A 122 21.21 -5.01 0.12
N LYS A 123 20.51 -5.71 1.02
CA LYS A 123 20.94 -7.00 1.56
C LYS A 123 20.91 -8.12 0.50
N PRO A 124 22.06 -8.70 0.10
CA PRO A 124 22.08 -9.78 -0.89
C PRO A 124 21.80 -11.15 -0.27
N GLY A 125 21.47 -12.14 -1.11
CA GLY A 125 21.42 -13.56 -0.70
C GLY A 125 20.20 -13.94 0.14
N CYS A 126 19.17 -13.11 0.09
CA CYS A 126 17.77 -13.41 0.39
C CYS A 126 16.94 -12.85 -0.78
#